data_AF-A0A812H2J3-F1
#
_entry.id   AF-A0A812H2J3-F1
#
_cell.length_a   1.000
_cell.length_b   1.000
_cell.length_c   1.000
_cell.angle_alpha   90.00
_cell.angle_beta   90.00
_cell.angle_gamma   90.00
#
_symmetry.space_group_name_H-M   'P 1'
#
loop_
_entity.id
_entity.type
_entity.pdbx_description
1 polymer ?
#
loop_
_entity_poly.entity_id
_entity_poly.type
_entity_poly.pdbx_seq_one_letter_code
_entity_poly.pdbx_strand_id
1 'polypeptide(L)'
;MQASEEEDPAWARAIRILESVPVSQGQRRQEPPQQPSRAPQPLPTAGSSRSATGRDSGDPGQPIRLQSYQRLLMDGAALPAEPGASLPLRFSGRAQVSAPTSPRREAGSLPSPGRAPEAARAASAGGPGPKQSAKGPSPAAAPRGEAVGTGRGHLVAALPSATGEMEEAELRKEDFVWSEHEFNDGEKENRRVLREFTKEFKRMAEATPDGVRDPKLLTAALDLALACVKCYELDKADAIYRRVLGECRRRGMPWDVKCLQDLATLRCKQHRQADAAELLEELAAKAPPHPATFINLGTVYNQLRQYDRAETWFQQAVNLKGGAPDKEDIWNLAICKKNMGRYDEALPMLQQALSAFQEQEPDQPVTIAKLHSSLGGCLHDMGRHSEAAEEYQKAHGLYAATVGRSSPLFCGAAEGLAKALLKERQHDRAFQALREAFEVHARCDSVHPTPLFECLEMAMDIHDQSPGVDLASLRSPIEDAMRNLESRGQDKDGNAGLVMSRAGKLLLRAGGAREEAYALQLLRRGRPLIQEAHDAEEANLAHELLEVDLLVQKSTSSAAEKPELQGSGLAL
;
A
#
# COMPACT_ATOMS: atom_id res chain seq x y z
N MET A 1 7.24 -19.88 -13.05
CA MET A 1 5.98 -20.66 -12.98
C MET A 1 5.81 -21.16 -11.56
N GLN A 2 5.16 -20.38 -10.70
CA GLN A 2 4.47 -20.90 -9.52
C GLN A 2 3.01 -20.99 -9.96
N ALA A 3 2.41 -22.17 -9.89
CA ALA A 3 0.95 -22.27 -9.95
C ALA A 3 0.41 -21.36 -8.84
N SER A 4 -0.56 -20.50 -9.17
CA SER A 4 -1.21 -19.66 -8.16
C SER A 4 -1.72 -20.57 -7.05
N GLU A 5 -1.32 -20.33 -5.81
CA GLU A 5 -1.81 -21.08 -4.64
C GLU A 5 -3.35 -20.98 -4.48
N GLU A 6 -4.03 -20.15 -5.29
CA GLU A 6 -5.48 -20.18 -5.50
C GLU A 6 -6.00 -21.52 -6.07
N GLU A 7 -5.15 -22.33 -6.69
CA GLU A 7 -5.47 -23.69 -7.11
C GLU A 7 -5.15 -24.76 -6.05
N ASP A 8 -4.76 -24.39 -4.82
CA ASP A 8 -4.60 -25.37 -3.73
C ASP A 8 -5.99 -25.80 -3.22
N PRO A 9 -6.45 -27.04 -3.51
CA PRO A 9 -7.76 -27.51 -3.08
C PRO A 9 -7.90 -27.53 -1.56
N ALA A 10 -6.77 -27.68 -0.83
CA ALA A 10 -6.76 -27.64 0.63
C ALA A 10 -6.97 -26.22 1.17
N TRP A 11 -6.46 -25.20 0.49
CA TRP A 11 -6.75 -23.80 0.83
C TRP A 11 -8.23 -23.47 0.60
N ALA A 12 -8.75 -23.78 -0.59
CA ALA A 12 -10.15 -23.55 -0.91
C ALA A 12 -11.08 -24.28 0.07
N ARG A 13 -10.73 -25.51 0.47
CA ARG A 13 -11.45 -26.28 1.49
C ARG A 13 -11.39 -25.60 2.87
N ALA A 14 -10.21 -25.20 3.33
CA ALA A 14 -10.05 -24.54 4.62
C ALA A 14 -10.83 -23.22 4.70
N ILE A 15 -10.84 -22.44 3.62
CA ILE A 15 -11.61 -21.21 3.51
C ILE A 15 -13.12 -21.48 3.53
N ARG A 16 -13.61 -22.54 2.87
CA ARG A 16 -15.04 -22.95 2.95
C ARG A 16 -15.47 -23.37 4.36
N ILE A 17 -14.57 -23.93 5.17
CA ILE A 17 -14.87 -24.28 6.57
C ILE A 17 -15.18 -23.03 7.40
N LEU A 18 -14.67 -21.86 7.02
CA LEU A 18 -15.06 -20.60 7.63
C LEU A 18 -16.50 -20.17 7.25
N GLU A 19 -17.06 -20.68 6.15
CA GLU A 19 -18.45 -20.41 5.71
C GLU A 19 -19.46 -21.37 6.34
N SER A 20 -19.03 -22.59 6.70
CA SER A 20 -19.95 -23.60 7.22
C SER A 20 -20.41 -23.24 8.63
N VAL A 21 -21.63 -22.74 8.72
CA VAL A 21 -22.44 -22.83 9.94
C VAL A 21 -23.05 -24.22 9.95
N PRO A 22 -22.68 -25.15 10.84
CA PRO A 22 -23.59 -26.23 11.16
C PRO A 22 -24.79 -25.59 11.86
N VAL A 23 -25.89 -25.45 11.14
CA VAL A 23 -27.19 -25.31 11.78
C VAL A 23 -27.46 -26.66 12.42
N SER A 24 -27.11 -26.80 13.69
CA SER A 24 -27.67 -27.87 14.52
C SER A 24 -29.17 -27.62 14.61
N GLN A 25 -29.93 -28.23 13.71
CA GLN A 25 -31.37 -28.46 13.91
C GLN A 25 -31.52 -29.33 15.15
N GLY A 26 -31.51 -28.70 16.32
CA GLY A 26 -31.41 -29.49 17.54
C GLY A 26 -31.26 -28.66 18.80
N GLN A 27 -31.99 -27.54 18.90
CA GLN A 27 -32.53 -27.02 20.16
C GLN A 27 -33.38 -25.78 19.83
N ARG A 28 -34.65 -26.02 19.48
CA ARG A 28 -35.68 -25.03 19.78
C ARG A 28 -35.64 -24.83 21.29
N ARG A 29 -35.08 -23.73 21.76
CA ARG A 29 -35.48 -23.20 23.06
C ARG A 29 -36.97 -22.91 22.93
N GLN A 30 -37.79 -23.65 23.67
CA GLN A 30 -39.20 -23.34 23.82
C GLN A 30 -39.28 -21.95 24.44
N GLU A 31 -39.77 -20.97 23.69
CA GLU A 31 -40.25 -19.73 24.28
C GLU A 31 -41.41 -20.06 25.23
N PRO A 32 -41.45 -19.50 26.45
CA PRO A 32 -42.60 -19.66 27.32
C PRO A 32 -43.82 -18.99 26.67
N PRO A 33 -45.04 -19.54 26.85
CA PRO A 33 -46.22 -19.07 26.13
C PRO A 33 -46.53 -17.61 26.50
N GLN A 34 -46.46 -16.72 25.51
CA GLN A 34 -46.93 -15.34 25.67
C GLN A 34 -48.46 -15.32 25.81
N GLN A 35 -48.95 -14.70 26.89
CA GLN A 35 -50.36 -14.38 27.06
C GLN A 35 -50.80 -13.35 25.99
N PRO A 36 -52.04 -13.40 25.49
CA PRO A 36 -52.49 -12.51 24.44
C PRO A 36 -52.68 -11.08 24.96
N SER A 37 -51.79 -10.18 24.56
CA SER A 37 -51.90 -8.73 24.83
C SER A 37 -53.08 -8.13 24.08
N ARG A 38 -53.97 -7.47 24.83
CA ARG A 38 -55.10 -6.66 24.33
C ARG A 38 -54.63 -5.60 23.33
N ALA A 39 -55.32 -5.52 22.19
CA ALA A 39 -55.17 -4.43 21.23
C ALA A 39 -55.58 -3.08 21.83
N PRO A 40 -54.82 -1.99 21.62
CA PRO A 40 -55.32 -0.64 21.85
C PRO A 40 -56.17 -0.18 20.66
N GLN A 41 -57.34 0.38 20.99
CA GLN A 41 -58.29 1.04 20.07
C GLN A 41 -57.67 2.30 19.43
N PRO A 42 -58.07 2.69 18.20
CA PRO A 42 -57.56 3.88 17.52
C PRO A 42 -58.34 5.15 17.92
N LEU A 43 -57.65 6.29 17.91
CA LEU A 43 -58.25 7.63 17.91
C LEU A 43 -57.84 8.38 16.63
N PRO A 44 -58.65 9.37 16.19
CA PRO A 44 -58.94 9.59 14.77
C PRO A 44 -57.98 10.52 14.05
N THR A 45 -57.94 10.34 12.74
CA THR A 45 -57.29 11.17 11.75
C THR A 45 -58.02 12.50 11.49
N ALA A 46 -57.25 13.55 11.22
CA ALA A 46 -57.57 14.62 10.27
C ALA A 46 -56.23 14.94 9.60
N GLY A 47 -55.99 14.54 8.34
CA GLY A 47 -56.49 15.22 7.15
C GLY A 47 -55.47 16.33 6.78
N SER A 48 -54.79 16.35 5.64
CA SER A 48 -55.07 15.77 4.35
C SER A 48 -53.83 15.84 3.45
N SER A 49 -53.66 14.79 2.62
CA SER A 49 -53.44 14.86 1.16
C SER A 49 -52.10 15.44 0.64
N ARG A 50 -51.38 14.85 -0.33
CA ARG A 50 -51.68 14.00 -1.50
C ARG A 50 -50.43 13.14 -1.79
N SER A 51 -50.53 11.82 -1.96
CA SER A 51 -50.57 11.06 -3.25
C SER A 51 -49.48 11.45 -4.26
N ALA A 52 -48.68 10.58 -4.88
CA ALA A 52 -48.95 9.18 -5.26
C ALA A 52 -47.66 8.42 -5.64
N THR A 53 -47.66 7.11 -5.30
CA THR A 53 -47.25 5.91 -6.10
C THR A 53 -45.98 5.91 -6.96
N GLY A 54 -45.12 4.88 -6.94
CA GLY A 54 -45.30 3.55 -6.37
C GLY A 54 -44.12 2.57 -6.55
N ARG A 55 -44.28 1.45 -5.83
CA ARG A 55 -43.72 0.10 -5.97
C ARG A 55 -42.36 -0.08 -6.66
N ASP A 56 -41.37 -0.36 -5.81
CA ASP A 56 -40.17 -1.11 -6.16
C ASP A 56 -40.45 -2.61 -6.00
N SER A 57 -40.29 -3.37 -7.07
CA SER A 57 -40.25 -4.83 -7.08
C SER A 57 -38.81 -5.22 -7.42
N GLY A 58 -38.18 -5.97 -6.52
CA GLY A 58 -36.77 -6.32 -6.58
C GLY A 58 -36.37 -7.19 -7.78
N ASP A 59 -35.13 -6.95 -8.22
CA ASP A 59 -34.34 -7.82 -9.08
C ASP A 59 -32.91 -7.88 -8.50
N PRO A 60 -32.33 -9.06 -8.25
CA PRO A 60 -31.00 -9.19 -7.66
C PRO A 60 -29.95 -9.23 -8.77
N GLY A 61 -29.28 -8.11 -9.05
CA GLY A 61 -28.28 -8.11 -10.12
C GLY A 61 -27.60 -6.80 -10.50
N GLN A 62 -27.36 -5.86 -9.57
CA GLN A 62 -26.52 -4.70 -9.89
C GLN A 62 -25.27 -4.59 -9.00
N PRO A 63 -24.06 -4.48 -9.61
CA PRO A 63 -22.85 -4.17 -8.87
C PRO A 63 -22.91 -2.74 -8.35
N ILE A 64 -22.44 -2.56 -7.11
CA ILE A 64 -22.27 -1.27 -6.45
C ILE A 64 -21.45 -0.36 -7.38
N ARG A 65 -22.08 0.68 -7.94
CA ARG A 65 -21.39 1.67 -8.78
C ARG A 65 -20.47 2.53 -7.92
N LEU A 66 -19.19 2.54 -8.29
CA LEU A 66 -18.16 3.51 -7.89
C LEU A 66 -18.58 4.93 -8.33
N GLN A 67 -19.32 5.65 -7.48
CA GLN A 67 -19.57 7.09 -7.68
C GLN A 67 -19.29 7.96 -6.45
N SER A 68 -18.59 7.45 -5.43
CA SER A 68 -18.28 8.23 -4.23
C SER A 68 -16.82 8.71 -4.13
N TYR A 69 -15.88 8.22 -4.93
CA TYR A 69 -14.46 8.59 -4.75
C TYR A 69 -14.13 10.03 -5.21
N GLN A 70 -14.60 10.47 -6.38
CA GLN A 70 -14.39 11.85 -6.84
C GLN A 70 -15.21 12.89 -6.05
N ARG A 71 -16.41 12.54 -5.57
CA ARG A 71 -17.23 13.46 -4.76
C ARG A 71 -16.63 13.69 -3.37
N LEU A 72 -16.16 12.63 -2.70
CA LEU A 72 -15.44 12.74 -1.41
C LEU A 72 -14.10 13.48 -1.53
N LEU A 73 -13.45 13.46 -2.69
CA LEU A 73 -12.24 14.24 -2.97
C LEU A 73 -12.51 15.73 -3.24
N MET A 74 -13.71 16.09 -3.70
CA MET A 74 -14.09 17.47 -4.04
C MET A 74 -14.80 18.20 -2.90
N ASP A 75 -15.48 17.48 -1.99
CA ASP A 75 -16.24 18.07 -0.87
C ASP A 75 -15.35 18.54 0.31
N GLY A 76 -14.02 18.50 0.15
CA GLY A 76 -13.05 19.15 1.05
C GLY A 76 -12.82 20.65 0.78
N ALA A 77 -13.48 21.23 -0.23
CA ALA A 77 -13.49 22.67 -0.46
C ALA A 77 -14.54 23.33 0.43
N ALA A 78 -14.07 24.13 1.40
CA ALA A 78 -14.93 25.05 2.14
C ALA A 78 -15.82 25.85 1.17
N LEU A 79 -17.11 25.90 1.49
CA LEU A 79 -18.15 26.63 0.78
C LEU A 79 -17.71 28.07 0.43
N PRO A 80 -18.02 28.57 -0.78
CA PRO A 80 -17.70 29.93 -1.17
C PRO A 80 -18.64 30.93 -0.49
N ALA A 81 -18.08 32.02 0.02
CA ALA A 81 -18.82 33.27 0.21
C ALA A 81 -18.91 33.98 -1.16
N GLU A 82 -20.11 34.11 -1.70
CA GLU A 82 -20.45 34.88 -2.92
C GLU A 82 -21.26 36.15 -2.53
N PRO A 83 -21.48 37.15 -3.40
CA PRO A 83 -20.96 37.38 -4.77
C PRO A 83 -20.45 38.82 -5.05
N GLY A 84 -19.63 39.01 -6.10
CA GLY A 84 -19.24 40.36 -6.53
C GLY A 84 -18.40 40.47 -7.81
N ALA A 85 -19.08 40.39 -8.96
CA ALA A 85 -18.76 41.05 -10.25
C ALA A 85 -17.66 40.50 -11.20
N SER A 86 -18.16 39.95 -12.33
CA SER A 86 -17.73 40.10 -13.74
C SER A 86 -16.45 39.43 -14.30
N LEU A 87 -16.69 38.30 -15.01
CA LEU A 87 -16.27 37.85 -16.37
C LEU A 87 -15.24 38.70 -17.18
N PRO A 88 -14.68 38.17 -18.31
CA PRO A 88 -14.00 36.89 -18.58
C PRO A 88 -12.65 37.13 -19.33
N LEU A 89 -11.85 36.10 -19.69
CA LEU A 89 -11.26 35.92 -21.05
C LEU A 89 -10.22 34.79 -21.16
N ARG A 90 -10.10 34.35 -22.42
CA ARG A 90 -9.43 33.20 -23.01
C ARG A 90 -8.01 33.53 -23.55
N PHE A 91 -7.19 32.47 -23.63
CA PHE A 91 -6.14 32.13 -24.62
C PHE A 91 -4.85 32.97 -24.84
N SER A 92 -3.73 32.22 -24.78
CA SER A 92 -2.49 32.21 -25.59
C SER A 92 -1.59 33.45 -25.75
N GLY A 93 -0.26 33.23 -25.64
CA GLY A 93 0.73 34.03 -26.36
C GLY A 93 2.12 34.11 -25.74
N ARG A 94 3.14 33.62 -26.49
CA ARG A 94 4.59 33.85 -26.28
C ARG A 94 4.95 35.35 -26.19
N ALA A 95 5.91 35.69 -25.33
CA ALA A 95 7.05 36.62 -25.56
C ALA A 95 7.96 36.60 -24.31
N GLN A 96 9.18 36.04 -24.38
CA GLN A 96 10.48 36.71 -24.59
C GLN A 96 10.84 37.90 -23.66
N VAL A 97 11.85 37.61 -22.83
CA VAL A 97 13.02 38.43 -22.40
C VAL A 97 12.80 39.62 -21.45
N SER A 98 13.41 39.53 -20.26
CA SER A 98 14.43 40.46 -19.74
C SER A 98 15.07 39.94 -18.45
N ALA A 99 16.42 39.91 -18.42
CA ALA A 99 17.25 39.54 -17.28
C ALA A 99 17.61 40.75 -16.41
N PRO A 100 18.07 40.56 -15.16
CA PRO A 100 18.96 41.52 -14.51
C PRO A 100 20.35 40.92 -14.19
N THR A 101 21.34 41.46 -14.89
CA THR A 101 22.71 41.82 -14.50
C THR A 101 23.33 41.30 -13.19
N SER A 102 24.47 40.62 -13.33
CA SER A 102 25.53 40.44 -12.32
C SER A 102 26.50 41.64 -12.30
N PRO A 103 27.33 41.78 -11.24
CA PRO A 103 28.65 42.40 -11.35
C PRO A 103 29.80 41.38 -11.12
N ARG A 104 30.74 41.34 -12.06
CA ARG A 104 32.16 40.91 -11.94
C ARG A 104 32.99 42.21 -11.95
N ARG A 105 34.18 42.39 -11.36
CA ARG A 105 35.40 41.58 -11.10
C ARG A 105 36.26 42.38 -10.09
N GLU A 106 37.24 41.83 -9.37
CA GLU A 106 38.65 41.75 -9.83
C GLU A 106 39.51 40.76 -9.00
N ALA A 107 40.64 40.38 -9.58
CA ALA A 107 41.49 39.23 -9.25
C ALA A 107 42.85 39.64 -8.64
N GLY A 108 43.52 38.70 -7.95
CA GLY A 108 44.92 38.85 -7.51
C GLY A 108 45.56 37.56 -6.96
N SER A 109 46.10 36.75 -7.89
CA SER A 109 47.30 35.87 -7.87
C SER A 109 47.79 35.04 -6.65
N LEU A 110 48.09 33.76 -6.97
CA LEU A 110 48.81 32.67 -6.27
C LEU A 110 50.29 32.99 -5.88
N PRO A 111 50.96 32.20 -4.98
CA PRO A 111 51.66 30.94 -5.34
C PRO A 111 51.72 29.81 -4.27
N SER A 112 51.94 28.56 -4.72
CA SER A 112 52.45 27.36 -3.96
C SER A 112 54.01 27.29 -4.11
N PRO A 113 54.82 26.33 -3.54
CA PRO A 113 54.52 24.99 -2.94
C PRO A 113 55.41 24.52 -1.75
N GLY A 114 55.20 23.29 -1.20
CA GLY A 114 56.28 22.49 -0.55
C GLY A 114 55.98 21.46 0.57
N ARG A 115 55.87 20.17 0.19
CA ARG A 115 56.25 18.85 0.82
C ARG A 115 56.45 18.59 2.34
N ALA A 116 55.73 17.56 2.83
CA ALA A 116 56.10 16.24 3.47
C ALA A 116 57.23 16.09 4.53
N PRO A 117 57.19 15.07 5.44
CA PRO A 117 57.54 13.68 5.08
C PRO A 117 56.69 12.54 5.71
N GLU A 118 56.97 11.33 5.22
CA GLU A 118 56.33 10.02 5.44
C GLU A 118 57.28 9.01 6.12
N ALA A 119 56.76 7.82 6.44
CA ALA A 119 57.39 6.52 6.79
C ALA A 119 57.49 6.18 8.30
N ALA A 120 57.26 4.93 8.77
CA ALA A 120 57.42 3.64 8.10
C ALA A 120 56.51 2.50 8.64
N ARG A 121 56.37 1.50 7.78
CA ARG A 121 55.66 0.20 7.87
C ARG A 121 56.34 -0.81 8.80
N ALA A 122 55.59 -1.84 9.26
CA ALA A 122 55.83 -3.25 8.89
C ALA A 122 54.85 -4.23 9.56
N ALA A 123 54.45 -5.25 8.80
CA ALA A 123 53.57 -6.36 9.17
C ALA A 123 54.39 -7.61 9.56
N SER A 124 53.85 -8.52 10.39
CA SER A 124 53.59 -9.93 10.03
C SER A 124 53.19 -10.83 11.23
N ALA A 125 52.12 -11.60 11.03
CA ALA A 125 51.90 -13.04 11.35
C ALA A 125 52.36 -13.69 12.69
N GLY A 126 51.42 -14.45 13.30
CA GLY A 126 51.73 -15.66 14.08
C GLY A 126 50.87 -15.91 15.34
N GLY A 127 49.94 -16.89 15.30
CA GLY A 127 49.54 -17.66 16.50
C GLY A 127 50.51 -18.84 16.75
N PRO A 128 50.34 -19.75 17.75
CA PRO A 128 49.16 -20.06 18.61
C PRO A 128 49.47 -20.10 20.14
N GLY A 129 48.50 -20.54 20.99
CA GLY A 129 48.49 -20.50 22.50
C GLY A 129 49.43 -21.48 23.22
N PRO A 130 49.19 -22.03 24.46
CA PRO A 130 48.18 -21.81 25.53
C PRO A 130 48.79 -21.65 26.97
N LYS A 131 47.96 -21.49 28.03
CA LYS A 131 48.17 -21.85 29.50
C LYS A 131 47.02 -21.22 30.35
N GLN A 132 46.03 -21.94 30.91
CA GLN A 132 46.00 -22.73 32.18
C GLN A 132 46.70 -22.04 33.38
N SER A 133 46.22 -21.95 34.63
CA SER A 133 44.95 -22.24 35.36
C SER A 133 45.22 -22.05 36.88
N ALA A 134 44.29 -21.52 37.68
CA ALA A 134 44.11 -21.79 39.14
C ALA A 134 42.81 -21.12 39.68
N LYS A 135 41.70 -21.86 39.91
CA LYS A 135 41.14 -22.35 41.21
C LYS A 135 40.94 -21.24 42.26
N GLY A 136 39.74 -20.74 42.60
CA GLY A 136 38.51 -21.34 43.18
C GLY A 136 38.22 -20.63 44.54
N PRO A 137 37.02 -20.63 45.18
CA PRO A 137 35.85 -21.50 44.99
C PRO A 137 34.48 -20.76 44.80
N SER A 138 33.47 -21.56 44.46
CA SER A 138 32.04 -21.24 44.31
C SER A 138 31.29 -21.38 45.66
N PRO A 139 30.06 -20.83 45.79
CA PRO A 139 28.93 -21.76 45.78
C PRO A 139 27.67 -21.33 45.00
N ALA A 140 27.01 -22.35 44.43
CA ALA A 140 25.57 -22.56 44.18
C ALA A 140 24.76 -21.47 43.41
N ALA A 141 24.47 -21.65 42.12
CA ALA A 141 23.44 -22.53 41.50
C ALA A 141 22.00 -21.96 41.50
N ALA A 142 21.60 -21.34 40.38
CA ALA A 142 20.23 -21.30 39.84
C ALA A 142 20.30 -20.87 38.35
N PRO A 143 19.32 -21.27 37.50
CA PRO A 143 19.60 -21.76 36.15
C PRO A 143 19.42 -20.73 35.03
N ARG A 144 19.96 -21.10 33.87
CA ARG A 144 19.67 -20.53 32.55
C ARG A 144 18.15 -20.51 32.29
N GLY A 145 17.55 -19.35 32.12
CA GLY A 145 16.26 -19.20 31.41
C GLY A 145 16.58 -18.97 29.94
N GLU A 146 16.39 -19.97 29.08
CA GLU A 146 15.14 -20.25 28.36
C GLU A 146 14.72 -19.11 27.44
N ALA A 147 14.89 -19.37 26.14
CA ALA A 147 14.21 -18.69 25.06
C ALA A 147 12.72 -18.58 25.41
N VAL A 148 12.18 -17.36 25.40
CA VAL A 148 10.76 -17.13 25.67
C VAL A 148 9.98 -17.79 24.54
N GLY A 149 9.42 -18.95 24.89
CA GLY A 149 8.57 -19.75 24.05
C GLY A 149 7.29 -18.99 23.69
N THR A 150 6.80 -19.36 22.51
CA THR A 150 5.45 -19.16 22.01
C THR A 150 4.40 -19.65 23.02
N GLY A 151 4.03 -18.79 23.96
CA GLY A 151 3.01 -19.07 24.96
C GLY A 151 1.60 -18.85 24.39
N ARG A 152 0.94 -19.93 23.94
CA ARG A 152 -0.51 -19.98 23.76
C ARG A 152 -1.18 -19.69 25.11
N GLY A 153 -1.65 -18.46 25.31
CA GLY A 153 -2.46 -18.05 26.46
C GLY A 153 -3.95 -18.23 26.17
N HIS A 154 -4.61 -19.10 26.94
CA HIS A 154 -6.07 -19.17 26.99
C HIS A 154 -6.62 -17.92 27.71
N LEU A 155 -7.50 -17.17 27.06
CA LEU A 155 -8.29 -16.12 27.71
C LEU A 155 -9.71 -16.61 27.98
N VAL A 156 -10.02 -16.80 29.26
CA VAL A 156 -11.36 -16.70 29.82
C VAL A 156 -11.34 -15.47 30.72
N ALA A 157 -11.87 -14.35 30.23
CA ALA A 157 -12.18 -13.19 31.05
C ALA A 157 -13.60 -12.74 30.70
N ALA A 158 -14.42 -12.56 31.74
CA ALA A 158 -15.82 -12.19 31.61
C ALA A 158 -15.96 -10.77 31.05
N LEU A 159 -16.72 -10.61 29.96
CA LEU A 159 -17.07 -9.32 29.40
C LEU A 159 -18.05 -8.58 30.32
N PRO A 160 -17.97 -7.24 30.46
CA PRO A 160 -18.96 -6.47 31.19
C PRO A 160 -20.34 -6.61 30.55
N SER A 161 -21.37 -6.74 31.39
CA SER A 161 -22.75 -6.96 30.97
C SER A 161 -23.32 -5.78 30.18
N ALA A 162 -24.22 -6.09 29.25
CA ALA A 162 -24.78 -5.21 28.21
C ALA A 162 -25.60 -3.97 28.66
N THR A 163 -25.50 -3.51 29.92
CA THR A 163 -26.41 -2.46 30.43
C THR A 163 -25.78 -1.43 31.38
N GLY A 164 -24.46 -1.22 31.42
CA GLY A 164 -23.90 -0.17 32.27
C GLY A 164 -22.48 0.23 31.94
N GLU A 165 -22.33 1.50 31.58
CA GLU A 165 -21.10 2.32 31.60
C GLU A 165 -19.99 1.94 30.61
N MET A 166 -20.10 2.48 29.38
CA MET A 166 -18.95 2.60 28.46
C MET A 166 -17.87 3.57 28.98
N GLU A 167 -18.14 4.35 30.04
CA GLU A 167 -17.20 5.35 30.58
C GLU A 167 -16.03 4.76 31.38
N GLU A 168 -16.11 3.49 31.84
CA GLU A 168 -15.02 2.84 32.59
C GLU A 168 -14.35 1.66 31.86
N ALA A 169 -14.82 1.31 30.66
CA ALA A 169 -14.18 0.26 29.88
C ALA A 169 -12.91 0.81 29.22
N GLU A 170 -11.73 0.41 29.69
CA GLU A 170 -10.46 0.72 29.03
C GLU A 170 -10.00 -0.51 28.25
N LEU A 171 -9.79 -0.39 26.92
CA LEU A 171 -9.14 -1.44 26.14
C LEU A 171 -7.65 -1.43 26.46
N ARG A 172 -7.18 -2.43 27.20
CA ARG A 172 -5.77 -2.57 27.54
C ARG A 172 -5.04 -3.30 26.42
N LYS A 173 -3.75 -2.98 26.25
CA LYS A 173 -2.87 -3.72 25.33
C LYS A 173 -2.83 -5.23 25.70
N GLU A 174 -2.96 -5.55 26.98
CA GLU A 174 -3.07 -6.94 27.44
C GLU A 174 -4.38 -7.63 27.03
N ASP A 175 -5.45 -6.89 26.68
CA ASP A 175 -6.67 -7.48 26.13
C ASP A 175 -6.48 -7.97 24.69
N PHE A 176 -5.36 -7.56 24.07
CA PHE A 176 -4.90 -7.97 22.75
C PHE A 176 -3.71 -8.93 22.86
N VAL A 177 -3.89 -10.11 23.49
CA VAL A 177 -2.89 -11.18 23.51
C VAL A 177 -2.84 -11.90 22.16
N TRP A 178 -2.32 -11.23 21.13
CA TRP A 178 -2.10 -11.81 19.80
C TRP A 178 -0.60 -11.86 19.53
N SER A 179 -0.09 -13.02 19.12
CA SER A 179 1.33 -13.16 18.81
C SER A 179 1.61 -12.44 17.50
N GLU A 180 2.16 -11.24 17.59
CA GLU A 180 2.58 -10.50 16.41
C GLU A 180 4.00 -10.90 16.02
N HIS A 181 4.13 -11.70 14.97
CA HIS A 181 5.41 -11.84 14.28
C HIS A 181 5.64 -10.58 13.43
N GLU A 182 6.85 -10.04 13.45
CA GLU A 182 7.18 -8.79 12.75
C GLU A 182 7.40 -8.97 11.24
N PHE A 183 7.79 -10.18 10.80
CA PHE A 183 8.08 -10.51 9.40
C PHE A 183 9.17 -9.61 8.78
N ASN A 184 10.28 -9.46 9.50
CA ASN A 184 11.41 -8.62 9.12
C ASN A 184 12.70 -9.43 8.84
N ASP A 185 12.61 -10.78 8.80
CA ASP A 185 13.76 -11.70 8.76
C ASP A 185 14.21 -12.09 7.34
N GLY A 186 13.80 -11.32 6.34
CA GLY A 186 14.07 -11.56 4.93
C GLY A 186 12.92 -12.27 4.23
N GLU A 187 12.77 -12.00 2.93
CA GLU A 187 11.69 -12.53 2.08
C GLU A 187 11.51 -14.06 2.18
N LYS A 188 12.63 -14.79 2.26
CA LYS A 188 12.60 -16.26 2.30
C LYS A 188 12.06 -16.76 3.63
N GLU A 189 12.50 -16.17 4.74
CA GLU A 189 12.07 -16.58 6.08
C GLU A 189 10.64 -16.13 6.33
N ASN A 190 10.28 -14.91 5.95
CA ASN A 190 8.91 -14.41 6.03
C ASN A 190 7.92 -15.34 5.32
N ARG A 191 8.24 -15.77 4.08
CA ARG A 191 7.41 -16.76 3.36
C ARG A 191 7.39 -18.11 4.03
N ARG A 192 8.48 -18.55 4.68
CA ARG A 192 8.51 -19.81 5.43
C ARG A 192 7.57 -19.74 6.64
N VAL A 193 7.68 -18.68 7.45
CA VAL A 193 6.82 -18.46 8.61
C VAL A 193 5.36 -18.39 8.18
N LEU A 194 5.04 -17.65 7.12
CA LEU A 194 3.67 -17.58 6.60
C LEU A 194 3.13 -18.95 6.15
N ARG A 195 3.96 -19.80 5.54
CA ARG A 195 3.57 -21.19 5.21
C ARG A 195 3.25 -22.01 6.45
N GLU A 196 3.95 -21.81 7.57
CA GLU A 196 3.64 -22.49 8.83
C GLU A 196 2.30 -22.02 9.42
N PHE A 197 2.03 -20.70 9.41
CA PHE A 197 0.70 -20.17 9.77
C PHE A 197 -0.39 -20.80 8.89
N THR A 198 -0.17 -20.87 7.58
CA THR A 198 -1.11 -21.45 6.63
C THR A 198 -1.37 -22.93 6.91
N LYS A 199 -0.30 -23.68 7.21
CA LYS A 199 -0.37 -25.12 7.51
C LYS A 199 -1.11 -25.39 8.82
N GLU A 200 -0.82 -24.63 9.87
CA GLU A 200 -1.49 -24.76 11.16
C GLU A 200 -2.98 -24.39 11.04
N PHE A 201 -3.30 -23.32 10.33
CA PHE A 201 -4.68 -22.94 10.04
C PHE A 201 -5.44 -24.06 9.29
N LYS A 202 -4.86 -24.63 8.22
CA LYS A 202 -5.48 -25.75 7.48
C LYS A 202 -5.75 -26.94 8.39
N ARG A 203 -4.78 -27.33 9.22
CA ARG A 203 -4.91 -28.42 10.19
C ARG A 203 -6.03 -28.15 11.20
N MET A 204 -6.11 -26.92 11.72
CA MET A 204 -7.15 -26.53 12.67
C MET A 204 -8.54 -26.49 12.02
N ALA A 205 -8.64 -25.99 10.80
CA ALA A 205 -9.90 -25.96 10.05
C ALA A 205 -10.44 -27.38 9.85
N GLU A 206 -9.60 -28.33 9.42
CA GLU A 206 -10.01 -29.73 9.24
C GLU A 206 -10.45 -30.42 10.54
N ALA A 207 -9.85 -30.05 11.67
CA ALA A 207 -10.16 -30.62 12.97
C ALA A 207 -11.41 -30.02 13.64
N THR A 208 -11.97 -28.94 13.08
CA THR A 208 -12.99 -28.12 13.75
C THR A 208 -14.29 -28.09 12.93
N PRO A 209 -15.18 -29.06 13.11
CA PRO A 209 -16.44 -29.14 12.35
C PRO A 209 -17.40 -27.98 12.64
N ASP A 210 -17.27 -27.31 13.80
CA ASP A 210 -18.06 -26.14 14.18
C ASP A 210 -17.68 -24.85 13.42
N GLY A 211 -16.62 -24.92 12.59
CA GLY A 211 -16.16 -23.81 11.75
C GLY A 211 -15.76 -22.59 12.56
N VAL A 212 -16.02 -21.40 12.00
CA VAL A 212 -15.59 -20.10 12.57
C VAL A 212 -16.17 -19.80 13.96
N ARG A 213 -17.19 -20.56 14.41
CA ARG A 213 -17.75 -20.44 15.77
C ARG A 213 -16.83 -21.01 16.85
N ASP A 214 -15.87 -21.84 16.49
CA ASP A 214 -14.84 -22.25 17.45
C ASP A 214 -13.87 -21.08 17.70
N PRO A 215 -13.69 -20.63 18.96
CA PRO A 215 -12.81 -19.51 19.27
C PRO A 215 -11.35 -19.74 18.82
N LYS A 216 -10.85 -20.97 18.87
CA LYS A 216 -9.46 -21.26 18.49
C LYS A 216 -9.28 -21.18 16.98
N LEU A 217 -10.24 -21.68 16.20
CA LEU A 217 -10.19 -21.55 14.75
C LEU A 217 -10.33 -20.08 14.32
N LEU A 218 -11.20 -19.31 14.97
CA LEU A 218 -11.34 -17.87 14.72
C LEU A 218 -10.04 -17.12 15.01
N THR A 219 -9.38 -17.39 16.14
CA THR A 219 -8.04 -16.85 16.45
C THR A 219 -7.03 -17.20 15.36
N ALA A 220 -6.92 -18.48 15.00
CA ALA A 220 -5.98 -18.92 13.96
C ALA A 220 -6.26 -18.27 12.60
N ALA A 221 -7.53 -18.04 12.26
CA ALA A 221 -7.92 -17.34 11.04
C ALA A 221 -7.47 -15.87 11.08
N LEU A 222 -7.71 -15.16 12.19
CA LEU A 222 -7.29 -13.76 12.36
C LEU A 222 -5.77 -13.62 12.35
N ASP A 223 -5.04 -14.52 13.02
CA ASP A 223 -3.58 -14.54 13.03
C ASP A 223 -3.00 -14.77 11.64
N LEU A 224 -3.56 -15.73 10.88
CA LEU A 224 -3.16 -15.95 9.50
C LEU A 224 -3.50 -14.75 8.61
N ALA A 225 -4.67 -14.14 8.77
CA ALA A 225 -5.06 -12.97 7.99
C ALA A 225 -4.10 -11.80 8.23
N LEU A 226 -3.73 -11.54 9.48
CA LEU A 226 -2.73 -10.53 9.83
C LEU A 226 -1.35 -10.86 9.26
N ALA A 227 -0.93 -12.13 9.32
CA ALA A 227 0.32 -12.58 8.70
C ALA A 227 0.32 -12.36 7.18
N CYS A 228 -0.79 -12.66 6.50
CA CYS A 228 -0.98 -12.35 5.09
C CYS A 228 -0.89 -10.83 4.82
N VAL A 229 -1.50 -9.97 5.66
CA VAL A 229 -1.41 -8.51 5.55
C VAL A 229 0.03 -8.00 5.69
N LYS A 230 0.81 -8.54 6.64
CA LYS A 230 2.22 -8.18 6.85
C LYS A 230 3.10 -8.62 5.67
N CYS A 231 2.82 -9.79 5.09
CA CYS A 231 3.51 -10.32 3.91
C CYS A 231 2.97 -9.84 2.56
N TYR A 232 1.97 -8.95 2.55
CA TYR A 232 1.30 -8.44 1.35
C TYR A 232 0.58 -9.51 0.49
N GLU A 233 0.17 -10.62 1.09
CA GLU A 233 -0.77 -11.60 0.48
C GLU A 233 -2.22 -11.13 0.68
N LEU A 234 -2.57 -9.99 0.09
CA LEU A 234 -3.75 -9.21 0.44
C LEU A 234 -5.07 -9.91 0.05
N ASP A 235 -5.08 -10.70 -1.03
CA ASP A 235 -6.29 -11.43 -1.44
C ASP A 235 -6.65 -12.54 -0.45
N LYS A 236 -5.64 -13.25 0.06
CA LYS A 236 -5.83 -14.29 1.08
C LYS A 236 -6.32 -13.67 2.38
N ALA A 237 -5.71 -12.55 2.80
CA ALA A 237 -6.18 -11.80 3.96
C ALA A 237 -7.66 -11.40 3.79
N ASP A 238 -8.02 -10.83 2.64
CA ASP A 238 -9.39 -10.39 2.38
C ASP A 238 -10.37 -11.57 2.35
N ALA A 239 -9.99 -12.69 1.75
CA ALA A 239 -10.79 -13.91 1.72
C ALA A 239 -11.09 -14.42 3.15
N ILE A 240 -10.15 -14.29 4.08
CA ILE A 240 -10.38 -14.64 5.48
C ILE A 240 -11.27 -13.60 6.17
N TYR A 241 -10.92 -12.30 6.11
CA TYR A 241 -11.67 -11.24 6.81
C TYR A 241 -13.15 -11.20 6.40
N ARG A 242 -13.46 -11.37 5.11
CA ARG A 242 -14.86 -11.44 4.63
C ARG A 242 -15.68 -12.53 5.32
N ARG A 243 -15.05 -13.63 5.75
CA ARG A 243 -15.73 -14.79 6.36
C ARG A 243 -15.78 -14.71 7.88
N VAL A 244 -14.77 -14.11 8.52
CA VAL A 244 -14.72 -14.00 9.98
C VAL A 244 -15.44 -12.76 10.52
N LEU A 245 -15.61 -11.70 9.72
CA LEU A 245 -16.17 -10.42 10.17
C LEU A 245 -17.54 -10.56 10.86
N GLY A 246 -18.44 -11.37 10.29
CA GLY A 246 -19.77 -11.59 10.88
C GLY A 246 -19.72 -12.23 12.26
N GLU A 247 -18.80 -13.18 12.46
CA GLU A 247 -18.58 -13.85 13.74
C GLU A 247 -17.88 -12.94 14.76
N CYS A 248 -16.88 -12.15 14.32
CA CYS A 248 -16.23 -11.14 15.15
C CYS A 248 -17.25 -10.13 15.70
N ARG A 249 -18.11 -9.58 14.82
CA ARG A 249 -19.21 -8.69 15.20
C ARG A 249 -20.19 -9.33 16.17
N ARG A 250 -20.56 -10.60 15.95
CA ARG A 250 -21.47 -11.35 16.84
C ARG A 250 -20.90 -11.51 18.25
N ARG A 251 -19.58 -11.69 18.38
CA ARG A 251 -18.91 -11.82 19.68
C ARG A 251 -18.72 -10.48 20.38
N GLY A 252 -18.65 -9.39 19.64
CA GLY A 252 -18.33 -8.07 20.17
C GLY A 252 -16.85 -7.96 20.58
N MET A 253 -16.57 -7.09 21.54
CA MET A 253 -15.20 -6.86 22.04
C MET A 253 -14.63 -8.14 22.69
N PRO A 254 -13.32 -8.44 22.52
CA PRO A 254 -12.31 -7.70 21.74
C PRO A 254 -12.23 -8.12 20.25
N TRP A 255 -12.99 -9.14 19.83
CA TRP A 255 -12.90 -9.74 18.49
C TRP A 255 -13.26 -8.77 17.36
N ASP A 256 -14.35 -8.02 17.57
CA ASP A 256 -14.85 -7.05 16.61
C ASP A 256 -13.84 -5.91 16.41
N VAL A 257 -13.27 -5.39 17.51
CA VAL A 257 -12.26 -4.32 17.48
C VAL A 257 -11.04 -4.74 16.68
N LYS A 258 -10.46 -5.91 17.01
CA LYS A 258 -9.29 -6.43 16.28
C LYS A 258 -9.58 -6.62 14.80
N CYS A 259 -10.70 -7.27 14.49
CA CYS A 259 -11.07 -7.55 13.10
C CYS A 259 -11.23 -6.26 12.29
N LEU A 260 -11.87 -5.22 12.84
CA LEU A 260 -11.99 -3.94 12.15
C LEU A 260 -10.66 -3.23 11.96
N GLN A 261 -9.81 -3.20 12.98
CA GLN A 261 -8.49 -2.56 12.90
C GLN A 261 -7.61 -3.21 11.83
N ASP A 262 -7.54 -4.54 11.81
CA ASP A 262 -6.74 -5.26 10.83
C ASP A 262 -7.35 -5.15 9.42
N LEU A 263 -8.68 -5.19 9.32
CA LEU A 263 -9.39 -5.01 8.04
C LEU A 263 -9.19 -3.60 7.49
N ALA A 264 -9.19 -2.56 8.33
CA ALA A 264 -8.86 -1.19 7.92
C ALA A 264 -7.43 -1.11 7.38
N THR A 265 -6.48 -1.76 8.06
CA THR A 265 -5.08 -1.85 7.59
C THR A 265 -4.98 -2.54 6.22
N LEU A 266 -5.72 -3.63 6.03
CA LEU A 266 -5.84 -4.31 4.74
C LEU A 266 -6.42 -3.37 3.67
N ARG A 267 -7.50 -2.63 3.96
CA ARG A 267 -8.11 -1.68 3.02
C ARG A 267 -7.13 -0.58 2.61
N CYS A 268 -6.35 -0.03 3.54
CA CYS A 268 -5.28 0.91 3.20
C CYS A 268 -4.27 0.31 2.21
N LYS A 269 -3.80 -0.91 2.47
CA LYS A 269 -2.84 -1.63 1.61
C LYS A 269 -3.41 -2.01 0.25
N GLN A 270 -4.73 -2.07 0.10
CA GLN A 270 -5.44 -2.28 -1.16
C GLN A 270 -5.80 -0.97 -1.88
N HIS A 271 -5.30 0.18 -1.44
CA HIS A 271 -5.66 1.50 -1.99
C HIS A 271 -7.15 1.84 -1.83
N ARG A 272 -7.78 1.36 -0.75
CA ARG A 272 -9.18 1.61 -0.39
C ARG A 272 -9.27 2.43 0.89
N GLN A 273 -8.69 3.62 0.89
CA GLN A 273 -8.58 4.49 2.07
C GLN A 273 -9.94 4.97 2.59
N ALA A 274 -10.92 5.21 1.71
CA ALA A 274 -12.27 5.58 2.13
C ALA A 274 -12.92 4.48 2.97
N ASP A 275 -12.86 3.23 2.50
CA ASP A 275 -13.40 2.09 3.24
C ASP A 275 -12.64 1.86 4.57
N ALA A 276 -11.33 2.12 4.59
CA ALA A 276 -10.55 2.07 5.82
C ALA A 276 -11.01 3.14 6.83
N ALA A 277 -11.34 4.35 6.36
CA ALA A 277 -11.86 5.42 7.20
C ALA A 277 -13.20 5.01 7.82
N GLU A 278 -14.14 4.49 7.01
CA GLU A 278 -15.44 4.03 7.50
C GLU A 278 -15.31 2.96 8.60
N LEU A 279 -14.43 1.98 8.42
CA LEU A 279 -14.18 0.93 9.42
C LEU A 279 -13.59 1.49 10.72
N LEU A 280 -12.68 2.45 10.62
CA LEU A 280 -12.04 3.07 11.79
C LEU A 280 -12.97 4.07 12.51
N GLU A 281 -13.85 4.75 11.79
CA GLU A 281 -14.89 5.60 12.37
C GLU A 281 -15.97 4.76 13.06
N GLU A 282 -16.40 3.64 12.45
CA GLU A 282 -17.24 2.65 13.12
C GLU A 282 -16.59 2.18 14.42
N LEU A 283 -15.29 1.86 14.36
CA LEU A 283 -14.53 1.43 15.53
C LEU A 283 -14.49 2.50 16.62
N ALA A 284 -14.15 3.75 16.26
CA ALA A 284 -14.09 4.87 17.20
C ALA A 284 -15.45 5.21 17.83
N ALA A 285 -16.55 4.95 17.15
CA ALA A 285 -17.89 5.19 17.68
C ALA A 285 -18.37 4.11 18.67
N LYS A 286 -17.85 2.88 18.59
CA LYS A 286 -18.34 1.73 19.38
C LYS A 286 -17.38 1.23 20.46
N ALA A 287 -16.10 1.57 20.37
CA ALA A 287 -15.08 1.15 21.31
C ALA A 287 -14.55 2.36 22.10
N PRO A 288 -14.11 2.16 23.35
CA PRO A 288 -13.38 3.16 24.12
C PRO A 288 -12.26 3.84 23.32
N PRO A 289 -12.04 5.15 23.51
CA PRO A 289 -10.95 5.87 22.84
C PRO A 289 -9.60 5.20 23.07
N HIS A 290 -8.86 4.95 21.99
CA HIS A 290 -7.56 4.30 22.05
C HIS A 290 -6.57 4.98 21.10
N PRO A 291 -5.33 5.27 21.53
CA PRO A 291 -4.35 5.98 20.69
C PRO A 291 -4.12 5.34 19.32
N ALA A 292 -4.06 4.00 19.24
CA ALA A 292 -3.84 3.31 17.96
C ALA A 292 -4.98 3.55 16.95
N THR A 293 -6.24 3.60 17.40
CA THR A 293 -7.39 3.89 16.53
C THR A 293 -7.28 5.31 15.96
N PHE A 294 -6.92 6.29 16.80
CA PHE A 294 -6.77 7.68 16.38
C PHE A 294 -5.55 7.90 15.48
N ILE A 295 -4.43 7.21 15.73
CA ILE A 295 -3.26 7.22 14.83
C ILE A 295 -3.62 6.64 13.46
N ASN A 296 -4.38 5.54 13.43
CA ASN A 296 -4.84 4.93 12.17
C ASN A 296 -5.80 5.86 11.42
N LEU A 297 -6.75 6.51 12.10
CA LEU A 297 -7.61 7.54 11.50
C LEU A 297 -6.80 8.70 10.94
N GLY A 298 -5.84 9.21 11.70
CA GLY A 298 -4.92 10.25 11.26
C GLY A 298 -4.17 9.85 9.98
N THR A 299 -3.66 8.61 9.95
CA THR A 299 -2.96 8.06 8.79
C THR A 299 -3.86 7.96 7.56
N VAL A 300 -5.07 7.45 7.72
CA VAL A 300 -6.04 7.31 6.61
C VAL A 300 -6.46 8.68 6.08
N TYR A 301 -6.79 9.62 6.96
CA TYR A 301 -7.16 10.97 6.55
C TYR A 301 -6.00 11.72 5.87
N ASN A 302 -4.77 11.47 6.29
CA ASN A 302 -3.58 12.00 5.63
C ASN A 302 -3.43 11.46 4.20
N GLN A 303 -3.72 10.17 3.99
CA GLN A 303 -3.71 9.57 2.64
C GLN A 303 -4.86 10.06 1.76
N LEU A 304 -6.01 10.35 2.35
CA LEU A 304 -7.17 11.00 1.69
C LEU A 304 -6.97 12.50 1.42
N ARG A 305 -5.78 13.04 1.73
CA ARG A 305 -5.45 14.48 1.61
C ARG A 305 -6.29 15.42 2.47
N GLN A 306 -6.97 14.88 3.49
CA GLN A 306 -7.71 15.65 4.49
C GLN A 306 -6.76 15.96 5.66
N TYR A 307 -5.76 16.79 5.40
CA TYR A 307 -4.63 16.98 6.31
C TYR A 307 -5.03 17.59 7.66
N ASP A 308 -5.97 18.53 7.69
CA ASP A 308 -6.44 19.14 8.95
C ASP A 308 -7.14 18.12 9.86
N ARG A 309 -7.93 17.23 9.26
CA ARG A 309 -8.55 16.11 9.97
C ARG A 309 -7.49 15.12 10.47
N ALA A 310 -6.50 14.83 9.65
CA ALA A 310 -5.39 13.95 10.02
C ALA A 310 -4.63 14.48 11.23
N GLU A 311 -4.23 15.75 11.21
CA GLU A 311 -3.54 16.41 12.32
C GLU A 311 -4.38 16.38 13.60
N THR A 312 -5.68 16.66 13.50
CA THR A 312 -6.60 16.62 14.65
C THR A 312 -6.59 15.23 15.31
N TRP A 313 -6.68 14.16 14.52
CA TRP A 313 -6.65 12.79 15.04
C TRP A 313 -5.30 12.43 15.66
N PHE A 314 -4.18 12.82 15.04
CA PHE A 314 -2.85 12.61 15.63
C PHE A 314 -2.71 13.36 16.96
N GLN A 315 -3.16 14.61 17.04
CA GLN A 315 -3.09 15.39 18.28
C GLN A 315 -4.00 14.79 19.37
N GLN A 316 -5.17 14.26 19.01
CA GLN A 316 -6.01 13.54 19.96
C GLN A 316 -5.33 12.28 20.50
N ALA A 317 -4.61 11.53 19.66
CA ALA A 317 -3.82 10.39 20.11
C ALA A 317 -2.73 10.79 21.11
N VAL A 318 -2.02 11.89 20.86
CA VAL A 318 -1.03 12.46 21.79
C VAL A 318 -1.69 12.84 23.12
N ASN A 319 -2.87 13.47 23.08
CA ASN A 319 -3.59 13.88 24.29
C ASN A 319 -4.03 12.67 25.12
N LEU A 320 -4.46 11.57 24.49
CA LEU A 320 -4.76 10.31 25.18
C LEU A 320 -3.52 9.72 25.88
N LYS A 321 -2.32 9.98 25.38
CA LYS A 321 -1.04 9.55 25.98
C LYS A 321 -0.47 10.54 27.01
N GLY A 322 -1.25 11.53 27.44
CA GLY A 322 -0.83 12.52 28.45
C GLY A 322 -0.25 13.82 27.88
N GLY A 323 -0.39 14.05 26.57
CA GLY A 323 -0.14 15.35 25.92
C GLY A 323 1.31 15.61 25.47
N ALA A 324 2.27 14.79 25.87
CA ALA A 324 3.64 14.86 25.38
C ALA A 324 3.84 13.85 24.23
N PRO A 325 4.20 14.28 23.01
CA PRO A 325 4.37 13.37 21.88
C PRO A 325 5.65 12.52 22.05
N ASP A 326 5.53 11.21 21.81
CA ASP A 326 6.67 10.30 21.73
C ASP A 326 7.27 10.23 20.30
N LYS A 327 8.27 9.37 20.09
CA LYS A 327 8.98 9.27 18.80
C LYS A 327 8.05 8.83 17.64
N GLU A 328 7.08 7.97 17.90
CA GLU A 328 6.04 7.57 16.95
C GLU A 328 5.11 8.74 16.60
N ASP A 329 4.67 9.51 17.60
CA ASP A 329 3.80 10.68 17.39
C ASP A 329 4.51 11.76 16.57
N ILE A 330 5.76 12.08 16.94
CA ILE A 330 6.59 13.06 16.24
C ILE A 330 6.71 12.66 14.77
N TRP A 331 6.96 11.39 14.50
CA TRP A 331 7.05 10.90 13.13
C TRP A 331 5.74 11.06 12.35
N ASN A 332 4.61 10.64 12.93
CA ASN A 332 3.30 10.72 12.29
C ASN A 332 2.89 12.18 11.99
N LEU A 333 3.07 13.06 12.97
CA LEU A 333 2.83 14.49 12.82
C LEU A 333 3.74 15.10 11.75
N ALA A 334 5.02 14.73 11.73
CA ALA A 334 5.96 15.22 10.74
C ALA A 334 5.57 14.83 9.30
N ILE A 335 5.12 13.59 9.08
CA ILE A 335 4.60 13.18 7.76
C ILE A 335 3.37 14.02 7.38
N CYS A 336 2.46 14.28 8.33
CA CYS A 336 1.28 15.12 8.09
C CYS A 336 1.69 16.54 7.70
N LYS A 337 2.62 17.17 8.44
CA LYS A 337 3.17 18.49 8.13
C LYS A 337 3.85 18.53 6.77
N LYS A 338 4.63 17.50 6.44
CA LYS A 338 5.27 17.35 5.13
C LYS A 338 4.21 17.32 4.01
N ASN A 339 3.12 16.59 4.19
CA ASN A 339 2.04 16.55 3.18
C ASN A 339 1.23 17.86 3.10
N MET A 340 1.19 18.67 4.17
CA MET A 340 0.68 20.05 4.13
C MET A 340 1.63 21.05 3.45
N GLY A 341 2.82 20.62 2.99
CA GLY A 341 3.85 21.50 2.43
C GLY A 341 4.70 22.24 3.47
N ARG A 342 4.55 21.93 4.76
CA ARG A 342 5.28 22.55 5.88
C ARG A 342 6.62 21.84 6.11
N TYR A 343 7.47 21.84 5.08
CA TYR A 343 8.70 21.04 5.06
C TYR A 343 9.73 21.48 6.12
N ASP A 344 9.83 22.78 6.39
CA ASP A 344 10.77 23.34 7.38
C ASP A 344 10.48 22.88 8.81
N GLU A 345 9.23 22.52 9.10
CA GLU A 345 8.82 21.92 10.38
C GLU A 345 8.98 20.40 10.36
N ALA A 346 8.61 19.76 9.25
CA ALA A 346 8.62 18.31 9.14
C ALA A 346 10.03 17.72 9.17
N LEU A 347 10.99 18.32 8.47
CA LEU A 347 12.35 17.79 8.35
C LEU A 347 13.05 17.60 9.71
N PRO A 348 13.14 18.62 10.59
CA PRO A 348 13.78 18.43 11.91
C PRO A 348 13.03 17.43 12.78
N MET A 349 11.69 17.37 12.70
CA MET A 349 10.90 16.36 13.42
C MET A 349 11.20 14.93 12.93
N LEU A 350 11.31 14.72 11.62
CA LEU A 350 11.69 13.43 11.06
C LEU A 350 13.11 13.01 11.48
N GLN A 351 14.06 13.96 11.52
CA GLN A 351 15.43 13.71 11.99
C GLN A 351 15.45 13.36 13.49
N GLN A 352 14.66 14.07 14.30
CA GLN A 352 14.51 13.79 15.72
C GLN A 352 13.92 12.39 15.95
N ALA A 353 12.86 12.04 15.24
CA ALA A 353 12.27 10.70 15.31
C ALA A 353 13.28 9.62 14.92
N LEU A 354 14.00 9.81 13.81
CA LEU A 354 15.03 8.86 13.38
C LEU A 354 16.12 8.66 14.44
N SER A 355 16.66 9.73 15.03
CA SER A 355 17.66 9.63 16.10
C SER A 355 17.12 8.84 17.30
N ALA A 356 15.90 9.17 17.73
CA ALA A 356 15.26 8.49 18.86
C ALA A 356 15.06 6.99 18.60
N PHE A 357 14.62 6.60 17.40
CA PHE A 357 14.49 5.18 17.04
C PHE A 357 15.84 4.47 16.97
N GLN A 358 16.87 5.10 16.42
CA GLN A 358 18.22 4.51 16.35
C GLN A 358 18.85 4.33 17.74
N GLU A 359 18.59 5.24 18.68
CA GLU A 359 19.14 5.17 20.03
C GLU A 359 18.37 4.19 20.93
N GLN A 360 17.04 4.17 20.85
CA GLN A 360 16.19 3.42 21.77
C GLN A 360 15.83 2.02 21.24
N GLU A 361 15.73 1.87 19.92
CA GLU A 361 15.23 0.66 19.26
C GLU A 361 16.08 0.31 18.01
N PRO A 362 17.42 0.13 18.15
CA PRO A 362 18.31 -0.09 17.01
C PRO A 362 18.01 -1.36 16.21
N ASP A 363 17.35 -2.34 16.83
CA ASP A 363 16.98 -3.63 16.22
C ASP A 363 15.66 -3.58 15.42
N GLN A 364 15.20 -2.39 15.02
CA GLN A 364 14.02 -2.20 14.16
C GLN A 364 14.38 -1.65 12.76
N PRO A 365 15.05 -2.45 11.90
CA PRO A 365 15.55 -1.97 10.61
C PRO A 365 14.43 -1.56 9.64
N VAL A 366 13.24 -2.15 9.73
CA VAL A 366 12.07 -1.76 8.90
C VAL A 366 11.51 -0.40 9.31
N THR A 367 11.43 -0.12 10.61
CA THR A 367 11.00 1.20 11.12
C THR A 367 12.00 2.28 10.71
N ILE A 368 13.31 2.00 10.86
CA ILE A 368 14.39 2.88 10.42
C ILE A 368 14.33 3.12 8.90
N ALA A 369 14.05 2.09 8.10
CA ALA A 369 13.88 2.23 6.65
C ALA A 369 12.69 3.14 6.28
N LYS A 370 11.55 3.02 6.97
CA LYS A 370 10.38 3.88 6.76
C LYS A 370 10.67 5.35 7.09
N LEU A 371 11.46 5.60 8.13
CA LEU A 371 11.92 6.95 8.48
C LEU A 371 12.86 7.53 7.40
N HIS A 372 13.83 6.74 6.92
CA HIS A 372 14.67 7.13 5.79
C HIS A 372 13.84 7.44 4.53
N SER A 373 12.82 6.64 4.20
CA SER A 373 11.90 6.97 3.09
C SER A 373 11.12 8.26 3.35
N SER A 374 10.69 8.51 4.58
CA SER A 374 9.96 9.73 4.96
C SER A 374 10.84 10.98 4.83
N LEU A 375 12.09 10.89 5.27
CA LEU A 375 13.12 11.92 5.09
C LEU A 375 13.41 12.16 3.61
N GLY A 376 13.62 11.10 2.84
CA GLY A 376 13.82 11.18 1.39
C GLY A 376 12.65 11.89 0.70
N GLY A 377 11.41 11.60 1.09
CA GLY A 377 10.21 12.28 0.60
C GLY A 377 10.20 13.77 0.94
N CYS A 378 10.51 14.13 2.20
CA CYS A 378 10.57 15.52 2.62
C CYS A 378 11.66 16.30 1.85
N LEU A 379 12.87 15.74 1.76
CA LEU A 379 13.99 16.35 1.04
C LEU A 379 13.71 16.50 -0.45
N HIS A 380 13.07 15.50 -1.06
CA HIS A 380 12.69 15.55 -2.47
C HIS A 380 11.73 16.70 -2.74
N ASP A 381 10.70 16.85 -1.90
CA ASP A 381 9.69 17.91 -2.05
C ASP A 381 10.28 19.31 -1.78
N MET A 382 11.36 19.40 -0.98
CA MET A 382 12.16 20.63 -0.81
C MET A 382 13.12 20.93 -1.98
N GLY A 383 13.21 20.07 -2.99
CA GLY A 383 14.16 20.20 -4.10
C GLY A 383 15.60 19.75 -3.77
N ARG A 384 15.83 19.15 -2.60
CA ARG A 384 17.14 18.64 -2.15
C ARG A 384 17.35 17.21 -2.66
N HIS A 385 17.36 17.04 -3.98
CA HIS A 385 17.24 15.72 -4.62
C HIS A 385 18.45 14.80 -4.39
N SER A 386 19.68 15.35 -4.34
CA SER A 386 20.87 14.57 -3.99
C SER A 386 20.77 13.94 -2.60
N GLU A 387 20.39 14.70 -1.57
CA GLU A 387 20.20 14.18 -0.21
C GLU A 387 19.01 13.22 -0.13
N ALA A 388 17.93 13.52 -0.87
CA ALA A 388 16.79 12.61 -0.98
C ALA A 388 17.20 11.24 -1.55
N ALA A 389 18.06 11.21 -2.58
CA ALA A 389 18.55 9.97 -3.17
C ALA A 389 19.38 9.15 -2.17
N GLU A 390 20.17 9.80 -1.32
CA GLU A 390 20.92 9.11 -0.25
C GLU A 390 19.97 8.46 0.78
N GLU A 391 18.96 9.20 1.23
CA GLU A 391 17.97 8.70 2.20
C GLU A 391 17.14 7.54 1.61
N TYR A 392 16.66 7.69 0.36
CA TYR A 392 15.98 6.58 -0.31
C TYR A 392 16.89 5.37 -0.55
N GLN A 393 18.18 5.57 -0.84
CA GLN A 393 19.14 4.47 -1.01
C GLN A 393 19.34 3.68 0.30
N LYS A 394 19.37 4.36 1.45
CA LYS A 394 19.41 3.71 2.78
C LYS A 394 18.16 2.87 3.02
N ALA A 395 16.97 3.46 2.77
CA ALA A 395 15.71 2.74 2.90
C ALA A 395 15.62 1.52 1.97
N HIS A 396 16.00 1.69 0.69
CA HIS A 396 16.04 0.64 -0.32
C HIS A 396 16.91 -0.54 0.12
N GLY A 397 18.12 -0.28 0.61
CA GLY A 397 19.03 -1.32 1.10
C GLY A 397 18.48 -2.07 2.32
N LEU A 398 17.90 -1.35 3.29
CA LEU A 398 17.29 -1.95 4.47
C LEU A 398 16.06 -2.80 4.12
N TYR A 399 15.17 -2.33 3.26
CA TYR A 399 14.01 -3.13 2.84
C TYR A 399 14.41 -4.37 2.05
N ALA A 400 15.42 -4.28 1.17
CA ALA A 400 15.93 -5.43 0.44
C ALA A 400 16.46 -6.53 1.38
N ALA A 401 17.08 -6.14 2.50
CA ALA A 401 17.61 -7.07 3.50
C ALA A 401 16.54 -7.66 4.44
N THR A 402 15.45 -6.92 4.70
CA THR A 402 14.47 -7.25 5.75
C THR A 402 13.16 -7.80 5.20
N VAL A 403 12.43 -7.03 4.40
CA VAL A 403 11.12 -7.45 3.86
C VAL A 403 11.24 -8.10 2.47
N GLY A 404 12.36 -7.87 1.79
CA GLY A 404 12.65 -8.41 0.47
C GLY A 404 12.34 -7.48 -0.69
N ARG A 405 12.82 -7.85 -1.87
CA ARG A 405 12.69 -7.06 -3.11
C ARG A 405 11.29 -7.13 -3.74
N SER A 406 10.46 -8.08 -3.31
CA SER A 406 9.07 -8.20 -3.75
C SER A 406 8.09 -7.38 -2.89
N SER A 407 8.55 -6.76 -1.81
CA SER A 407 7.69 -5.99 -0.90
C SER A 407 7.29 -4.64 -1.51
N PRO A 408 6.03 -4.20 -1.35
CA PRO A 408 5.64 -2.83 -1.70
C PRO A 408 6.39 -1.74 -0.92
N LEU A 409 6.99 -2.06 0.24
CA LEU A 409 7.87 -1.12 0.94
C LEU A 409 9.17 -0.88 0.17
N PHE A 410 9.77 -1.95 -0.37
CA PHE A 410 10.93 -1.86 -1.25
C PHE A 410 10.58 -1.09 -2.53
N CYS A 411 9.40 -1.35 -3.11
CA CYS A 411 8.89 -0.63 -4.27
C CYS A 411 8.84 0.88 -4.02
N GLY A 412 8.20 1.34 -2.94
CA GLY A 412 8.10 2.76 -2.64
C GLY A 412 9.46 3.45 -2.45
N ALA A 413 10.44 2.76 -1.86
CA ALA A 413 11.80 3.28 -1.76
C ALA A 413 12.51 3.35 -3.12
N ALA A 414 12.33 2.33 -3.98
CA ALA A 414 12.88 2.31 -5.33
C ALA A 414 12.27 3.41 -6.22
N GLU A 415 10.97 3.68 -6.10
CA GLU A 415 10.31 4.80 -6.79
C GLU A 415 10.84 6.15 -6.34
N GLY A 416 10.94 6.37 -5.02
CA GLY A 416 11.49 7.60 -4.46
C GLY A 416 12.92 7.83 -4.94
N LEU A 417 13.73 6.76 -4.94
CA LEU A 417 15.10 6.78 -5.46
C LEU A 417 15.13 7.11 -6.95
N ALA A 418 14.28 6.49 -7.77
CA ALA A 418 14.20 6.77 -9.21
C ALA A 418 13.85 8.24 -9.49
N LYS A 419 12.83 8.77 -8.79
CA LYS A 419 12.40 10.18 -8.90
C LYS A 419 13.52 11.14 -8.51
N ALA A 420 14.23 10.88 -7.41
CA ALA A 420 15.33 11.72 -6.96
C ALA A 420 16.53 11.68 -7.94
N LEU A 421 16.93 10.49 -8.39
CA LEU A 421 18.03 10.32 -9.35
C LEU A 421 17.74 10.93 -10.72
N LEU A 422 16.48 10.88 -11.17
CA LEU A 422 16.06 11.53 -12.41
C LEU A 422 16.26 13.06 -12.34
N LYS A 423 15.91 13.68 -11.21
CA LYS A 423 16.15 15.12 -11.00
C LYS A 423 17.64 15.48 -10.96
N GLU A 424 18.46 14.56 -10.48
CA GLU A 424 19.93 14.66 -10.50
C GLU A 424 20.55 14.28 -11.87
N ARG A 425 19.73 13.97 -12.89
CA ARG A 425 20.17 13.54 -14.23
C ARG A 425 21.05 12.28 -14.22
N GLN A 426 20.86 11.42 -13.22
CA GLN A 426 21.52 10.11 -13.15
C GLN A 426 20.64 9.06 -13.83
N HIS A 427 20.42 9.21 -15.15
CA HIS A 427 19.41 8.48 -15.92
C HIS A 427 19.53 6.96 -15.83
N ASP A 428 20.73 6.39 -15.92
CA ASP A 428 20.93 4.93 -15.87
C ASP A 428 20.55 4.35 -14.50
N ARG A 429 20.95 5.03 -13.42
CA ARG A 429 20.60 4.62 -12.05
C ARG A 429 19.12 4.83 -11.77
N ALA A 430 18.54 5.93 -12.27
CA ALA A 430 17.11 6.19 -12.17
C ALA A 430 16.30 5.10 -12.87
N PHE A 431 16.71 4.71 -14.08
CA PHE A 431 16.07 3.64 -14.85
C PHE A 431 16.14 2.29 -14.14
N GLN A 432 17.30 1.96 -13.55
CA GLN A 432 17.45 0.73 -12.78
C GLN A 432 16.49 0.68 -11.57
N ALA A 433 16.42 1.77 -10.78
CA ALA A 433 15.52 1.85 -9.64
C ALA A 433 14.05 1.83 -10.07
N LEU A 434 13.72 2.51 -11.17
CA LEU A 434 12.38 2.49 -11.76
C LEU A 434 11.96 1.09 -12.20
N ARG A 435 12.86 0.34 -12.84
CA ARG A 435 12.59 -1.05 -13.26
C ARG A 435 12.30 -1.94 -12.05
N GLU A 436 13.10 -1.81 -10.99
CA GLU A 436 12.86 -2.54 -9.73
C GLU A 436 11.48 -2.20 -9.13
N ALA A 437 11.08 -0.93 -9.13
CA ALA A 437 9.74 -0.53 -8.68
C ALA A 437 8.63 -1.12 -9.56
N PHE A 438 8.76 -1.00 -10.89
CA PHE A 438 7.76 -1.48 -11.84
C PHE A 438 7.58 -3.00 -11.78
N GLU A 439 8.65 -3.77 -11.57
CA GLU A 439 8.59 -5.21 -11.38
C GLU A 439 7.73 -5.61 -10.17
N VAL A 440 7.77 -4.82 -9.09
CA VAL A 440 6.93 -5.06 -7.91
C VAL A 440 5.48 -4.70 -8.19
N HIS A 441 5.21 -3.53 -8.79
CA HIS A 441 3.84 -3.13 -9.17
C HIS A 441 3.20 -4.12 -10.14
N ALA A 442 3.96 -4.65 -11.09
CA ALA A 442 3.48 -5.62 -12.05
C ALA A 442 2.99 -6.93 -11.40
N ARG A 443 3.55 -7.29 -10.24
CA ARG A 443 3.38 -8.61 -9.61
C ARG A 443 2.67 -8.59 -8.27
N CYS A 444 2.38 -7.42 -7.70
CA CYS A 444 1.75 -7.32 -6.39
C CYS A 444 0.27 -7.75 -6.42
N ASP A 445 -0.24 -8.21 -5.27
CA ASP A 445 -1.64 -8.63 -5.13
C ASP A 445 -2.63 -7.46 -5.28
N SER A 446 -2.21 -6.25 -4.89
CA SER A 446 -2.99 -5.01 -5.05
C SER A 446 -2.57 -4.24 -6.29
N VAL A 447 -2.42 -4.94 -7.42
CA VAL A 447 -2.11 -4.28 -8.69
C VAL A 447 -3.12 -3.17 -8.97
N HIS A 448 -2.63 -2.06 -9.50
CA HIS A 448 -3.43 -0.90 -9.84
C HIS A 448 -2.87 -0.26 -11.13
N PRO A 449 -3.73 0.18 -12.09
CA PRO A 449 -3.25 0.78 -13.33
C PRO A 449 -2.40 2.04 -13.16
N THR A 450 -2.74 2.91 -12.20
CA THR A 450 -2.06 4.22 -12.04
C THR A 450 -0.56 4.12 -11.76
N PRO A 451 -0.06 3.37 -10.75
CA PRO A 451 1.38 3.23 -10.55
C PRO A 451 2.12 2.62 -11.75
N LEU A 452 1.49 1.64 -12.43
CA LEU A 452 2.05 1.07 -13.66
C LEU A 452 2.22 2.13 -14.75
N PHE A 453 1.18 2.96 -14.97
CA PHE A 453 1.21 4.05 -15.93
C PHE A 453 2.30 5.08 -15.58
N GLU A 454 2.35 5.54 -14.32
CA GLU A 454 3.36 6.51 -13.86
C GLU A 454 4.79 6.01 -14.05
N CYS A 455 5.04 4.73 -13.79
CA CYS A 455 6.35 4.13 -14.05
C CYS A 455 6.70 4.10 -15.54
N LEU A 456 5.74 3.75 -16.41
CA LEU A 456 5.96 3.73 -17.86
C LEU A 456 6.20 5.15 -18.41
N GLU A 457 5.48 6.15 -17.89
CA GLU A 457 5.72 7.57 -18.22
C GLU A 457 7.13 8.00 -17.85
N MET A 458 7.56 7.68 -16.62
CA MET A 458 8.90 8.01 -16.16
C MET A 458 9.98 7.31 -17.00
N ALA A 459 9.74 6.06 -17.42
CA ALA A 459 10.67 5.34 -18.29
C ALA A 459 10.81 6.02 -19.66
N MET A 460 9.71 6.55 -20.22
CA MET A 460 9.78 7.33 -21.45
C MET A 460 10.53 8.65 -21.26
N ASP A 461 10.27 9.38 -20.18
CA ASP A 461 10.96 10.64 -19.88
C ASP A 461 12.47 10.42 -19.70
N ILE A 462 12.85 9.35 -18.98
CA ILE A 462 14.25 8.96 -18.85
C ILE A 462 14.86 8.67 -20.22
N HIS A 463 14.17 7.93 -21.09
CA HIS A 463 14.66 7.63 -22.43
C HIS A 463 14.77 8.87 -23.33
N ASP A 464 13.82 9.79 -23.25
CA ASP A 464 13.84 11.04 -24.02
C ASP A 464 15.04 11.93 -23.62
N GLN A 465 15.44 11.87 -22.34
CA GLN A 465 16.63 12.56 -21.84
C GLN A 465 17.93 11.77 -22.04
N SER A 466 17.86 10.44 -22.07
CA SER A 466 18.98 9.50 -22.25
C SER A 466 18.56 8.29 -23.08
N PRO A 467 18.70 8.36 -24.43
CA PRO A 467 18.22 7.30 -25.32
C PRO A 467 18.90 5.94 -25.16
N GLY A 468 20.00 5.87 -24.40
CA GLY A 468 20.78 4.64 -24.19
C GLY A 468 20.21 3.67 -23.16
N VAL A 469 19.14 4.03 -22.44
CA VAL A 469 18.54 3.13 -21.45
C VAL A 469 17.87 1.92 -22.08
N ASP A 470 18.01 0.75 -21.43
CA ASP A 470 17.51 -0.52 -21.92
C ASP A 470 15.99 -0.67 -21.69
N LEU A 471 15.20 0.01 -22.53
CA LEU A 471 13.73 -0.10 -22.53
C LEU A 471 13.24 -1.54 -22.77
N ALA A 472 13.99 -2.35 -23.52
CA ALA A 472 13.62 -3.74 -23.80
C ALA A 472 13.57 -4.58 -22.51
N SER A 473 14.34 -4.22 -21.48
CA SER A 473 14.27 -4.89 -20.17
C SER A 473 12.91 -4.76 -19.47
N LEU A 474 12.06 -3.80 -19.84
CA LEU A 474 10.70 -3.66 -19.31
C LEU A 474 9.69 -4.61 -19.99
N ARG A 475 10.07 -5.30 -21.07
CA ARG A 475 9.16 -6.15 -21.85
C ARG A 475 8.49 -7.25 -21.02
N SER A 476 9.26 -7.98 -20.21
CA SER A 476 8.72 -9.05 -19.37
C SER A 476 7.91 -8.50 -18.18
N PRO A 477 8.36 -7.46 -17.45
CA PRO A 477 7.54 -6.81 -16.44
C PRO A 477 6.20 -6.27 -16.96
N ILE A 478 6.15 -5.71 -18.17
CA ILE A 478 4.89 -5.25 -18.80
C ILE A 478 3.96 -6.44 -19.00
N GLU A 479 4.49 -7.57 -19.44
CA GLU A 479 3.76 -8.81 -19.65
C GLU A 479 3.19 -9.40 -18.35
N ASP A 480 3.94 -9.30 -17.26
CA ASP A 480 3.48 -9.67 -15.92
C ASP A 480 2.34 -8.75 -15.47
N ALA A 481 2.49 -7.43 -15.66
CA ALA A 481 1.48 -6.44 -15.30
C ALA A 481 0.16 -6.68 -16.06
N MET A 482 0.22 -6.93 -17.37
CA MET A 482 -0.97 -7.19 -18.18
C MET A 482 -1.68 -8.47 -17.73
N ARG A 483 -0.94 -9.55 -17.45
CA ARG A 483 -1.52 -10.79 -16.95
C ARG A 483 -2.17 -10.62 -15.58
N ASN A 484 -1.54 -9.84 -14.69
CA ASN A 484 -2.06 -9.60 -13.33
C ASN A 484 -3.33 -8.73 -13.35
N LEU A 485 -3.36 -7.68 -14.18
CA LEU A 485 -4.58 -6.89 -14.40
C LEU A 485 -5.72 -7.76 -14.96
N GLU A 486 -5.43 -8.60 -15.96
CA GLU A 486 -6.41 -9.48 -16.62
C GLU A 486 -6.97 -10.54 -15.66
N SER A 487 -6.12 -11.19 -14.85
CA SER A 487 -6.59 -12.18 -13.87
C SER A 487 -7.53 -11.60 -12.80
N ARG A 488 -7.48 -10.27 -12.60
CA ARG A 488 -8.31 -9.53 -11.64
C ARG A 488 -9.45 -8.75 -12.30
N GLY A 489 -9.59 -8.84 -13.62
CA GLY A 489 -10.59 -8.09 -14.38
C GLY A 489 -10.41 -6.57 -14.35
N GLN A 490 -9.20 -6.10 -14.03
CA GLN A 490 -8.82 -4.69 -14.03
C GLN A 490 -8.23 -4.22 -15.37
N ASP A 491 -8.39 -5.02 -16.43
CA ASP A 491 -7.88 -4.76 -17.78
C ASP A 491 -8.92 -4.13 -18.73
N LYS A 492 -10.03 -3.62 -18.19
CA LYS A 492 -11.27 -3.34 -18.94
C LYS A 492 -11.74 -1.89 -18.88
N ASP A 493 -11.01 -0.99 -18.23
CA ASP A 493 -11.38 0.42 -18.13
C ASP A 493 -10.38 1.31 -18.89
N GLY A 494 -10.68 2.62 -18.95
CA GLY A 494 -9.81 3.60 -19.61
C GLY A 494 -8.41 3.65 -19.02
N ASN A 495 -8.25 3.45 -17.71
CA ASN A 495 -6.95 3.45 -17.05
C ASN A 495 -6.08 2.27 -17.55
N ALA A 496 -6.65 1.08 -17.65
CA ALA A 496 -5.98 -0.05 -18.28
C ALA A 496 -5.62 0.24 -19.74
N GLY A 497 -6.53 0.89 -20.47
CA GLY A 497 -6.27 1.38 -21.82
C GLY A 497 -5.05 2.30 -21.91
N LEU A 498 -4.91 3.25 -20.98
CA LEU A 498 -3.75 4.15 -20.89
C LEU A 498 -2.45 3.40 -20.59
N VAL A 499 -2.47 2.43 -19.68
CA VAL A 499 -1.31 1.56 -19.41
C VAL A 499 -0.91 0.81 -20.67
N MET A 500 -1.86 0.20 -21.38
CA MET A 500 -1.61 -0.52 -22.64
C MET A 500 -1.04 0.41 -23.73
N SER A 501 -1.60 1.62 -23.85
CA SER A 501 -1.10 2.63 -24.78
C SER A 501 0.35 2.97 -24.49
N ARG A 502 0.66 3.27 -23.22
CA ARG A 502 1.99 3.71 -22.84
C ARG A 502 3.03 2.60 -22.95
N ALA A 503 2.67 1.40 -22.53
CA ALA A 503 3.50 0.20 -22.71
C ALA A 503 3.78 -0.07 -24.20
N GLY A 504 2.76 0.04 -25.06
CA GLY A 504 2.92 -0.11 -26.50
C GLY A 504 3.89 0.92 -27.10
N LYS A 505 3.71 2.20 -26.76
CA LYS A 505 4.62 3.28 -27.21
C LYS A 505 6.06 3.05 -26.77
N LEU A 506 6.25 2.65 -25.51
CA LEU A 506 7.58 2.35 -24.95
C LEU A 506 8.25 1.18 -25.69
N LEU A 507 7.51 0.09 -25.94
CA LEU A 507 8.05 -1.07 -26.64
C LEU A 507 8.36 -0.79 -28.12
N LEU A 508 7.60 0.07 -28.80
CA LEU A 508 7.96 0.53 -30.14
C LEU A 508 9.27 1.33 -30.13
N ARG A 509 9.54 2.12 -29.09
CA ARG A 509 10.81 2.85 -28.92
C ARG A 509 11.97 1.92 -28.57
N ALA A 510 11.73 0.87 -27.77
CA ALA A 510 12.73 -0.15 -27.48
C ALA A 510 13.26 -0.83 -28.76
N GLY A 511 12.37 -0.99 -29.74
CA GLY A 511 12.69 -1.63 -31.02
C GLY A 511 12.83 -3.14 -30.93
N GLY A 512 12.83 -3.80 -32.09
CA GLY A 512 12.87 -5.27 -32.19
C GLY A 512 11.54 -5.87 -32.65
N ALA A 513 11.61 -6.93 -33.44
CA ALA A 513 10.43 -7.51 -34.08
C ALA A 513 9.43 -8.15 -33.09
N ARG A 514 9.92 -8.66 -31.95
CA ARG A 514 9.07 -9.27 -30.91
C ARG A 514 8.37 -8.20 -30.08
N GLU A 515 9.09 -7.13 -29.77
CA GLU A 515 8.64 -5.97 -29.04
C GLU A 515 7.57 -5.22 -29.85
N GLU A 516 7.83 -5.01 -31.15
CA GLU A 516 6.89 -4.36 -32.07
C GLU A 516 5.57 -5.12 -32.20
N ALA A 517 5.61 -6.46 -32.39
CA ALA A 517 4.42 -7.27 -32.50
C ALA A 517 3.53 -7.18 -31.25
N TYR A 518 4.13 -7.27 -30.06
CA TYR A 518 3.39 -7.16 -28.80
C TYR A 518 2.92 -5.73 -28.53
N ALA A 519 3.73 -4.73 -28.86
CA ALA A 519 3.36 -3.33 -28.74
C ALA A 519 2.08 -3.03 -29.52
N LEU A 520 2.00 -3.45 -30.79
CA LEU A 520 0.82 -3.26 -31.63
C LEU A 520 -0.39 -4.02 -31.10
N GLN A 521 -0.20 -5.17 -30.45
CA GLN A 521 -1.28 -5.87 -29.77
C GLN A 521 -1.85 -5.05 -28.61
N LEU A 522 -0.97 -4.49 -27.76
CA LEU A 522 -1.37 -3.64 -26.64
C LEU A 522 -2.09 -2.37 -27.12
N LEU A 523 -1.54 -1.68 -28.12
CA LEU A 523 -2.16 -0.48 -28.70
C LEU A 523 -3.57 -0.77 -29.24
N ARG A 524 -3.76 -1.88 -29.96
CA ARG A 524 -5.08 -2.29 -30.48
C ARG A 524 -6.07 -2.66 -29.38
N ARG A 525 -5.60 -3.31 -28.29
CA ARG A 525 -6.44 -3.64 -27.13
C ARG A 525 -6.83 -2.40 -26.33
N GLY A 526 -5.89 -1.48 -26.08
CA GLY A 526 -6.10 -0.31 -25.24
C GLY A 526 -6.93 0.79 -25.90
N ARG A 527 -6.82 0.95 -27.22
CA ARG A 527 -7.54 1.99 -27.98
C ARG A 527 -9.05 2.08 -27.68
N PRO A 528 -9.87 1.01 -27.80
CA PRO A 528 -11.30 1.11 -27.52
C PRO A 528 -11.61 1.50 -26.06
N LEU A 529 -10.80 1.03 -25.10
CA LEU A 529 -10.97 1.36 -23.68
C LEU A 529 -10.75 2.86 -23.41
N ILE A 530 -9.74 3.45 -24.06
CA ILE A 530 -9.48 4.90 -23.99
C ILE A 530 -10.64 5.68 -24.61
N GLN A 531 -11.19 5.20 -25.72
CA GLN A 531 -12.34 5.86 -26.38
C GLN A 531 -13.56 5.88 -25.48
N GLU A 532 -13.89 4.76 -24.84
CA GLU A 532 -15.03 4.68 -23.92
C GLU A 532 -14.89 5.64 -22.74
N ALA A 533 -13.68 5.77 -22.16
CA ALA A 533 -13.41 6.73 -21.09
C ALA A 533 -13.46 8.19 -21.59
N HIS A 534 -12.96 8.46 -22.80
CA HIS A 534 -13.05 9.78 -23.42
C HIS A 534 -14.50 10.23 -23.61
N ASP A 535 -15.35 9.32 -24.11
CA ASP A 535 -16.77 9.58 -24.36
C ASP A 535 -17.56 9.78 -23.06
N ALA A 536 -17.02 9.30 -21.94
CA ALA A 536 -17.55 9.52 -20.59
C ALA A 536 -17.08 10.85 -19.94
N GLU A 537 -16.40 11.73 -20.68
CA GLU A 537 -15.81 12.99 -20.21
C GLU A 537 -14.73 12.84 -19.12
N GLU A 538 -14.16 11.64 -18.95
CA GLU A 538 -13.01 11.39 -18.09
C GLU A 538 -11.73 11.93 -18.75
N ALA A 539 -11.44 13.23 -18.59
CA ALA A 539 -10.30 13.96 -19.17
C ALA A 539 -10.25 14.01 -20.72
N ASN A 540 -9.48 14.98 -21.25
CA ASN A 540 -9.39 15.20 -22.69
C ASN A 540 -8.38 14.24 -23.35
N LEU A 541 -8.80 12.99 -23.59
CA LEU A 541 -7.99 11.86 -24.10
C LEU A 541 -7.82 11.82 -25.64
N ALA A 542 -8.38 12.79 -26.36
CA ALA A 542 -8.38 12.81 -27.83
C ALA A 542 -6.97 12.77 -28.45
N HIS A 543 -5.99 13.40 -27.81
CA HIS A 543 -4.60 13.37 -28.28
C HIS A 543 -4.01 11.96 -28.22
N GLU A 544 -4.29 11.22 -27.13
CA GLU A 544 -3.79 9.87 -26.94
C GLU A 544 -4.35 8.92 -28.02
N LEU A 545 -5.66 9.03 -28.30
CA LEU A 545 -6.33 8.24 -29.34
C LEU A 545 -5.72 8.48 -30.73
N LEU A 546 -5.47 9.75 -31.09
CA LEU A 546 -4.88 10.10 -32.37
C LEU A 546 -3.47 9.51 -32.52
N GLU A 547 -2.65 9.57 -31.48
CA GLU A 547 -1.31 8.98 -31.51
C GLU A 547 -1.35 7.46 -31.66
N VAL A 548 -2.24 6.78 -30.92
CA VAL A 548 -2.43 5.34 -31.03
C VAL A 548 -2.85 4.95 -32.45
N ASP A 549 -3.80 5.68 -33.05
CA ASP A 549 -4.26 5.44 -34.41
C ASP A 549 -3.15 5.59 -35.45
N LEU A 550 -2.34 6.65 -35.34
CA LEU A 550 -1.21 6.87 -36.24
C LEU A 550 -0.16 5.75 -36.14
N LEU A 551 0.15 5.28 -34.94
CA LEU A 551 1.11 4.20 -34.73
C LEU A 551 0.61 2.86 -35.29
N VAL A 552 -0.66 2.54 -35.05
CA VAL A 552 -1.28 1.32 -35.58
C VAL A 552 -1.34 1.39 -37.12
N GLN A 553 -1.71 2.52 -37.71
CA GLN A 553 -1.78 2.70 -39.17
C GLN A 553 -0.41 2.55 -39.84
N LYS A 554 0.64 3.22 -39.33
CA LYS A 554 2.00 3.14 -39.89
C LYS A 554 2.52 1.70 -39.97
N SER A 555 2.18 0.86 -38.99
CA SER A 555 2.57 -0.56 -39.02
C SER A 555 1.86 -1.34 -40.13
N THR A 556 0.57 -1.05 -40.39
CA THR A 556 -0.21 -1.74 -41.42
C THR A 556 0.23 -1.37 -42.83
N SER A 557 0.62 -0.11 -43.07
CA SER A 557 1.17 0.32 -44.36
C SER A 557 2.55 -0.26 -44.62
N SER A 558 3.42 -0.36 -43.61
CA SER A 558 4.75 -0.97 -43.77
C SER A 558 4.69 -2.48 -44.03
N ALA A 559 3.65 -3.18 -43.58
CA ALA A 559 3.43 -4.59 -43.87
C ALA A 559 2.91 -4.83 -45.31
N ALA A 560 2.17 -3.89 -45.88
CA ALA A 560 1.63 -3.97 -47.24
C ALA A 560 2.69 -3.71 -48.33
N GLU A 561 3.82 -3.08 -47.99
CA GLU A 561 4.92 -2.76 -48.92
C GLU A 561 6.01 -3.84 -49.01
N LYS A 562 5.93 -4.95 -48.28
CA LYS A 562 6.83 -6.09 -48.51
C LYS A 562 6.35 -6.84 -49.76
N PRO A 563 7.07 -6.79 -50.91
CA PRO A 563 6.66 -7.55 -52.07
C PRO A 563 6.81 -9.03 -51.72
N GLU A 564 5.74 -9.80 -51.92
CA GLU A 564 5.86 -11.24 -52.06
C GLU A 564 6.91 -11.52 -53.14
N LEU A 565 8.07 -12.04 -52.75
CA LEU A 565 8.94 -12.76 -53.66
C LEU A 565 8.22 -14.06 -54.05
N GLN A 566 7.17 -13.91 -54.87
CA GLN A 566 6.58 -15.01 -55.60
C GLN A 566 7.67 -15.52 -56.55
N GLY A 567 8.02 -16.79 -56.36
CA GLY A 567 8.98 -17.49 -57.18
C GLY A 567 8.57 -17.43 -58.64
N SER A 568 9.25 -16.59 -59.42
CA SER A 568 9.32 -16.74 -60.86
C SER A 568 10.30 -17.87 -61.15
N GLY A 569 9.76 -19.04 -61.46
CA GLY A 569 10.50 -20.14 -62.02
C GLY A 569 11.21 -19.72 -63.30
N LEU A 570 12.43 -20.21 -63.48
CA LEU A 570 13.07 -20.35 -64.78
C LEU A 570 13.58 -21.78 -64.86
N ALA A 571 12.81 -22.59 -65.58
CA ALA A 571 13.28 -23.80 -66.20
C ALA A 571 14.11 -23.40 -67.43
N LEU A 572 15.40 -23.77 -67.42
CA LEU A 572 16.13 -24.44 -68.50
C LEU A 572 17.54 -24.79 -68.02
#